data_AF-A0A9D1HY63-F1
#
_entry.id   AF-A0A9D1HY63-F1
#
_cell.length_a   1.000
_cell.length_b   1.000
_cell.length_c   1.000
_cell.angle_alpha   90.00
_cell.angle_beta   90.00
_cell.angle_gamma   90.00
#
_symmetry.space_group_name_H-M   'P 1'
#
loop_
_entity.id
_entity.type
_entity.pdbx_description
1 polymer ?
#
loop_
_entity_poly.entity_id
_entity_poly.type
_entity_poly.pdbx_seq_one_letter_code
_entity_poly.pdbx_strand_id
1 'polypeptide(L)'
;MINCEVINNPTEGTLKILSGRIIDRDVRERLGSERIESVALIQGRVSRIIALADEAEKTADVTAAEVTGACPQHLTVIALIGSLSAVHTVVERIEEENRNTI
;
A
#
# COMPACT_ATOMS: atom_id res chain seq x y z
N MET A 1 3.39 -12.75 -9.71
CA MET A 1 2.73 -12.96 -8.41
C MET A 1 2.98 -11.73 -7.56
N ILE A 2 1.90 -11.03 -7.23
CA ILE A 2 1.89 -9.87 -6.32
C ILE A 2 1.38 -10.36 -4.97
N ASN A 3 2.02 -9.96 -3.87
CA ASN A 3 1.56 -10.26 -2.52
C ASN A 3 0.91 -9.02 -1.91
N CYS A 4 -0.25 -9.18 -1.28
CA CYS A 4 -0.99 -8.11 -0.63
C CYS A 4 -1.29 -8.50 0.83
N GLU A 5 -1.08 -7.56 1.76
CA GLU A 5 -1.44 -7.71 3.17
C GLU A 5 -2.27 -6.51 3.60
N VAL A 6 -3.51 -6.73 4.05
CA VAL A 6 -4.44 -5.66 4.42
C VAL A 6 -4.51 -5.49 5.93
N ILE A 7 -4.39 -4.24 6.39
CA ILE A 7 -4.47 -3.85 7.79
C ILE A 7 -5.64 -2.88 7.94
N ASN A 8 -6.76 -3.37 8.46
CA ASN A 8 -7.94 -2.55 8.76
C ASN A 8 -7.84 -1.96 10.17
N ASN A 9 -8.23 -0.70 10.32
CA ASN A 9 -8.14 0.09 11.55
C ASN A 9 -6.78 -0.10 12.25
N PRO A 10 -5.65 0.23 11.56
CA PRO A 10 -4.31 0.03 12.09
C PRO A 10 -4.14 0.73 13.44
N THR A 11 -3.45 0.05 14.36
CA THR A 11 -3.11 0.64 15.65
C THR A 11 -2.10 1.78 15.49
N GLU A 12 -2.02 2.68 16.47
CA GLU A 12 -0.98 3.73 16.48
C GLU A 12 0.44 3.16 16.38
N GLY A 13 0.69 2.01 17.02
CA GLY A 13 2.00 1.34 16.94
C GLY A 13 2.32 0.92 15.49
N THR A 14 1.33 0.38 14.79
CA THR A 14 1.45 0.03 13.37
C THR A 14 1.70 1.26 12.50
N LEU A 15 0.95 2.34 12.72
CA LEU A 15 1.12 3.60 11.99
C LEU A 15 2.50 4.24 12.23
N LYS A 16 3.02 4.17 13.46
CA LYS A 16 4.38 4.63 13.80
C LYS A 16 5.45 3.82 13.06
N ILE A 17 5.31 2.50 13.01
CA ILE A 17 6.22 1.63 12.24
C ILE A 17 6.17 1.98 10.75
N LEU A 18 4.97 2.17 10.20
CA LEU A 18 4.78 2.50 8.79
C LEU A 18 5.36 3.89 8.45
N SER A 19 5.07 4.91 9.27
CA SER A 19 5.61 6.26 9.12
C SER A 19 7.14 6.31 9.19
N GLY A 20 7.77 5.40 9.94
CA GLY A 20 9.23 5.26 9.96
C GLY A 20 9.84 4.63 8.70
N ARG A 21 9.01 4.04 7.83
CA ARG A 21 9.44 3.35 6.60
C ARG A 21 9.05 4.10 5.32
N ILE A 22 8.04 4.97 5.40
CA ILE A 22 7.66 5.82 4.27
C ILE A 22 8.67 6.95 4.11
N ILE A 23 9.12 7.21 2.87
CA ILE A 23 10.02 8.34 2.57
C ILE A 23 9.23 9.65 2.47
N ASP A 24 8.07 9.59 1.82
CA ASP A 24 7.22 10.74 1.54
C ASP A 24 6.78 11.45 2.82
N ARG A 25 7.13 12.73 2.93
CA ARG A 25 6.86 13.54 4.13
C ARG A 25 5.36 13.79 4.34
N ASP A 26 4.64 14.10 3.27
CA ASP A 26 3.24 14.48 3.35
C ASP A 26 2.39 13.28 3.76
N VAL A 27 2.74 12.09 3.24
CA VAL A 27 2.12 10.84 3.69
C VAL A 27 2.42 10.55 5.15
N ARG A 28 3.64 10.78 5.63
CA ARG A 28 3.99 10.57 7.04
C ARG A 28 3.23 11.50 7.98
N GLU A 29 3.06 12.75 7.59
CA GLU A 29 2.27 13.74 8.33
C GLU A 29 0.81 13.28 8.40
N ARG A 30 0.23 12.86 7.26
CA ARG A 30 -1.11 12.27 7.20
C ARG A 30 -1.30 11.08 8.14
N LEU A 31 -0.37 10.13 8.16
CA LEU A 31 -0.44 8.96 9.06
C LEU A 31 -0.44 9.35 10.55
N GLY A 32 0.06 10.54 10.89
CA GLY A 32 0.08 11.07 12.25
C GLY A 32 -1.08 12.01 12.60
N SER A 33 -1.73 12.61 11.61
CA SER A 33 -2.79 13.62 11.81
C SER A 33 -4.19 13.13 11.50
N GLU A 34 -4.34 12.06 10.70
CA GLU A 34 -5.63 11.58 10.21
C GLU A 34 -5.94 10.17 10.72
N ARG A 35 -7.25 9.87 10.84
CA ARG A 35 -7.70 8.51 11.11
C ARG A 35 -7.58 7.69 9.84
N ILE A 36 -6.65 6.75 9.84
CA ILE A 36 -6.48 5.79 8.75
C ILE A 36 -7.44 4.63 8.95
N GLU A 37 -8.32 4.39 7.97
CA GLU A 37 -9.27 3.28 8.04
C GLU A 37 -8.66 1.97 7.57
N SER A 38 -7.88 1.98 6.48
CA SER A 38 -7.22 0.78 5.98
C SER A 38 -5.90 1.10 5.26
N VAL A 39 -4.99 0.13 5.32
CA VAL A 39 -3.72 0.14 4.58
C VAL A 39 -3.51 -1.22 3.94
N ALA A 40 -3.20 -1.27 2.65
CA ALA A 40 -2.68 -2.47 2.00
C ALA A 40 -1.17 -2.33 1.75
N LEU A 41 -0.39 -3.31 2.19
CA LEU A 41 1.02 -3.45 1.84
C LEU A 41 1.14 -4.38 0.65
N ILE A 42 1.71 -3.88 -0.45
CA ILE A 42 1.76 -4.60 -1.73
C ILE A 42 3.21 -4.76 -2.14
N GLN A 43 3.60 -6.01 -2.42
CA GLN A 43 4.96 -6.39 -2.77
C GLN A 43 5.00 -7.16 -4.09
N GLY A 44 5.98 -6.84 -4.94
CA GLY A 44 6.16 -7.51 -6.23
C GLY A 44 7.35 -6.98 -7.01
N ARG A 45 7.36 -7.21 -8.32
CA ARG A 45 8.37 -6.63 -9.24
C ARG A 45 8.19 -5.12 -9.29
N VAL A 46 9.29 -4.37 -9.11
CA VAL A 46 9.31 -2.89 -9.07
C VAL A 46 8.46 -2.24 -10.16
N SER A 47 8.64 -2.63 -11.42
CA SER A 47 7.89 -2.06 -12.55
C SER A 47 6.37 -2.31 -12.46
N ARG A 48 5.95 -3.50 -12.01
CA ARG A 48 4.51 -3.81 -11.84
C ARG A 48 3.94 -3.05 -10.65
N ILE A 49 4.69 -2.91 -9.57
CA ILE A 49 4.26 -2.16 -8.38
C ILE A 49 4.06 -0.68 -8.69
N ILE A 50 4.97 -0.07 -9.46
CA ILE A 50 4.82 1.34 -9.89
C ILE A 50 3.58 1.49 -10.78
N ALA A 51 3.39 0.60 -11.77
CA ALA A 51 2.20 0.65 -12.62
C ALA A 51 0.91 0.45 -11.83
N LEU A 52 0.91 -0.46 -10.84
CA LEU A 52 -0.23 -0.74 -9.98
C LEU A 52 -0.56 0.45 -9.07
N ALA A 53 0.44 1.17 -8.55
CA ALA A 53 0.22 2.37 -7.75
C ALA A 53 -0.58 3.44 -8.53
N ASP A 54 -0.14 3.75 -9.76
CA ASP A 54 -0.82 4.69 -10.65
C ASP A 54 -2.25 4.21 -11.00
N GLU A 55 -2.41 2.92 -11.24
CA GLU A 55 -3.72 2.31 -11.54
C GLU A 55 -4.68 2.35 -10.34
N ALA A 56 -4.16 2.16 -9.13
CA ALA A 56 -4.92 2.17 -7.89
C ALA A 56 -5.45 3.59 -7.59
N GLU A 57 -4.60 4.60 -7.63
CA GLU A 57 -5.00 6.00 -7.37
C GLU A 57 -6.00 6.53 -8.41
N LYS A 58 -5.97 6.02 -9.64
CA LYS A 58 -6.95 6.37 -10.69
C LYS A 58 -8.31 5.71 -10.50
N THR A 59 -8.36 4.57 -9.83
CA THR A 59 -9.58 3.74 -9.77
C THR A 59 -10.24 3.71 -8.40
N ALA A 60 -9.52 4.12 -7.36
CA ALA A 60 -10.02 4.20 -6.00
C ALA A 60 -9.44 5.43 -5.29
N ASP A 61 -10.17 5.94 -4.30
CA ASP A 61 -9.70 7.01 -3.41
C ASP A 61 -8.69 6.46 -2.40
N VAL A 62 -7.49 6.19 -2.90
CA VAL A 62 -6.34 5.70 -2.15
C VAL A 62 -5.13 6.58 -2.47
N THR A 63 -4.15 6.55 -1.58
CA THR A 63 -2.84 7.15 -1.84
C THR A 63 -1.76 6.10 -1.69
N ALA A 64 -0.92 6.00 -2.71
CA ALA A 64 0.23 5.12 -2.73
C ALA A 64 1.44 5.81 -2.10
N ALA A 65 2.19 5.05 -1.30
CA ALA A 65 3.44 5.52 -0.71
C ALA A 65 4.49 4.41 -0.74
N GLU A 66 5.72 4.75 -1.12
CA GLU A 66 6.81 3.80 -1.08
C GLU A 66 7.19 3.47 0.37
N VAL A 67 7.31 2.17 0.66
CA VAL A 67 7.76 1.64 1.95
C VAL A 67 9.17 1.11 1.79
N THR A 68 10.11 1.74 2.49
CA THR A 68 11.52 1.33 2.45
C THR A 68 11.82 0.17 3.38
N GLY A 69 12.57 -0.79 2.86
CA GLY A 69 13.22 -1.85 3.62
C GLY A 69 14.68 -1.49 3.94
N ALA A 70 15.24 -2.13 4.98
CA ALA A 70 16.65 -1.98 5.32
C ALA A 70 17.60 -2.81 4.41
N CYS A 71 17.06 -3.66 3.53
CA CYS A 71 17.84 -4.57 2.71
C CYS A 71 18.03 -4.02 1.28
N PRO A 72 19.25 -4.01 0.71
CA PRO A 72 19.54 -3.33 -0.56
C PRO A 72 18.95 -3.98 -1.82
N GLN A 73 18.35 -5.17 -1.73
CA GLN A 73 17.98 -5.95 -2.92
C GLN A 73 16.47 -5.94 -3.21
N HIS A 74 16.05 -4.90 -3.94
CA HIS A 74 15.05 -4.91 -5.04
C HIS A 74 13.58 -5.31 -4.79
N LEU A 75 13.07 -5.38 -3.56
CA LEU A 75 11.63 -5.54 -3.33
C LEU A 75 11.00 -4.21 -2.90
N THR A 76 10.45 -3.47 -3.87
CA THR A 76 9.63 -2.29 -3.61
C THR A 76 8.30 -2.75 -3.01
N VAL A 77 8.06 -2.33 -1.77
CA VAL A 77 6.75 -2.42 -1.13
C VAL A 77 6.10 -1.05 -1.27
N ILE A 78 4.83 -1.02 -1.64
CA ILE A 78 4.02 0.20 -1.51
C ILE A 78 2.96 -0.01 -0.44
N ALA A 79 2.59 1.06 0.24
CA ALA A 79 1.41 1.16 1.06
C ALA A 79 0.31 1.90 0.26
N LEU A 80 -0.84 1.27 0.08
CA LEU A 80 -2.06 1.95 -0.35
C LEU A 80 -2.88 2.32 0.88
N ILE A 81 -3.11 3.61 1.08
CA ILE A 81 -3.75 4.16 2.28
C ILE A 81 -5.08 4.78 1.86
N GLY A 82 -6.19 4.41 2.53
CA GLY A 82 -7.52 4.94 2.20
C GLY A 82 -8.62 4.42 3.11
N SER A 83 -9.87 4.55 2.65
CA SER A 83 -11.04 3.96 3.32
C SER A 83 -11.01 2.43 3.22
N LEU A 84 -11.79 1.73 4.07
CA LEU A 84 -11.93 0.27 3.94
C LEU A 84 -12.36 -0.13 2.52
N SER A 85 -13.42 0.47 1.98
CA SER A 85 -13.96 0.08 0.68
C SER A 85 -12.97 0.34 -0.46
N ALA A 86 -12.27 1.47 -0.44
CA ALA A 86 -11.30 1.82 -1.48
C ALA A 86 -10.12 0.84 -1.52
N VAL A 87 -9.55 0.52 -0.35
CA VAL A 87 -8.41 -0.40 -0.25
C VAL A 87 -8.80 -1.84 -0.66
N HIS A 88 -9.94 -2.34 -0.16
CA HIS A 88 -10.40 -3.70 -0.51
C HIS A 88 -10.72 -3.84 -2.00
N THR A 89 -11.35 -2.83 -2.62
CA THR A 89 -11.65 -2.84 -4.06
C THR A 89 -10.39 -3.04 -4.90
N VAL A 90 -9.29 -2.37 -4.54
CA VAL A 90 -8.01 -2.52 -5.26
C VAL A 90 -7.40 -3.90 -5.02
N VAL A 91 -7.41 -4.39 -3.78
CA VAL A 91 -6.82 -5.69 -3.42
C VAL A 91 -7.57 -6.85 -4.08
N GLU A 92 -8.91 -6.83 -4.06
CA GLU A 92 -9.74 -7.85 -4.73
C GLU A 92 -9.41 -7.95 -6.22
N ARG A 93 -9.24 -6.80 -6.91
CA ARG A 93 -8.84 -6.78 -8.33
C ARG A 93 -7.46 -7.40 -8.55
N ILE A 94 -6.48 -7.11 -7.70
CA ILE A 94 -5.13 -7.68 -7.80
C ILE A 94 -5.17 -9.19 -7.59
N GLU A 95 -5.97 -9.66 -6.63
CA GLU A 95 -6.14 -11.10 -6.38
C GLU A 95 -6.83 -11.82 -7.55
N GLU A 96 -7.83 -11.19 -8.18
CA GLU A 96 -8.46 -11.68 -9.41
C GLU A 96 -7.45 -11.80 -10.55
N GLU A 97 -6.65 -10.77 -10.80
CA GLU A 97 -5.59 -10.79 -11.83
C GLU A 97 -4.54 -11.86 -11.56
N ASN A 98 -4.13 -12.02 -10.30
CA ASN A 98 -3.19 -13.06 -9.88
C ASN A 98 -3.74 -14.47 -10.18
N ARG A 99 -5.04 -14.72 -9.95
CA ARG A 99 -5.69 -16.03 -10.25
C ARG A 99 -5.75 -16.31 -11.75
N ASN A 100 -5.95 -15.29 -12.58
CA ASN A 100 -6.08 -15.43 -14.03
C ASN A 100 -4.73 -15.57 -14.76
N THR A 101 -3.61 -15.42 -14.06
CA THR A 101 -2.25 -15.50 -14.61
C THR A 101 -1.57 -16.86 -14.29
N ILE A 102 -2.33 -17.86 -13.81
CA ILE A 102 -1.87 -19.23 -13.53
C ILE A 102 -2.36 -20.19 -14.63
#